data_AF-A0A8T4LIU6-F1
#
_entry.id   AF-A0A8T4LIU6-F1
#
_cell.length_a   1.000
_cell.length_b   1.000
_cell.length_c   1.000
_cell.angle_alpha   90.00
_cell.angle_beta   90.00
_cell.angle_gamma   90.00
#
_symmetry.space_group_name_H-M   'P 1'
#
loop_
_entity.id
_entity.type
_entity.pdbx_description
1 polymer ?
#
loop_
_entity_poly.entity_id
_entity_poly.type
_entity_poly.pdbx_seq_one_letter_code
_entity_poly.pdbx_strand_id
1 'polypeptide(L)'
;MALSSQLSNELIITLILIILQIITVYFAYMINKKLGGARFWMLIIIALSVIIVRRITTILILFEVITPGPLINQIDNIYIPLIFWAFMGLGMYGLYNKLKKDKK
;
A
#
# COMPACT_ATOMS: atom_id res chain seq x y z
N MET A 1 -15.29 24.81 15.78
CA MET A 1 -14.12 24.25 16.48
C MET A 1 -14.01 22.73 16.40
N ALA A 2 -15.10 21.95 16.46
CA ALA A 2 -15.02 20.48 16.34
C ALA A 2 -14.57 19.97 14.95
N LEU A 3 -14.99 20.67 13.87
CA LEU A 3 -14.67 20.29 12.49
C LEU A 3 -13.17 20.43 12.16
N SER A 4 -12.51 21.48 12.68
CA SER A 4 -11.07 21.73 12.47
C SER A 4 -10.20 20.71 13.21
N SER A 5 -10.61 20.26 14.39
CA SER A 5 -9.89 19.21 15.14
C SER A 5 -10.00 17.83 14.47
N GLN A 6 -11.15 17.50 13.86
CA GLN A 6 -11.31 16.22 13.15
C GLN A 6 -10.43 16.17 11.90
N LEU A 7 -10.43 17.23 11.08
CA LEU A 7 -9.58 17.33 9.89
C LEU A 7 -8.08 17.21 10.26
N SER A 8 -7.69 17.83 11.37
CA SER A 8 -6.30 17.79 11.86
C SER A 8 -5.88 16.37 12.28
N ASN A 9 -6.77 15.62 12.93
CA ASN A 9 -6.50 14.24 13.35
C ASN A 9 -6.41 13.29 12.16
N GLU A 10 -7.29 13.41 11.18
CA GLU A 10 -7.27 12.59 9.96
C GLU A 10 -5.99 12.79 9.14
N LEU A 11 -5.51 14.03 9.05
CA LEU A 11 -4.25 14.35 8.38
C LEU A 11 -3.04 13.73 9.10
N ILE A 12 -2.97 13.86 10.44
CA ILE A 12 -1.89 13.29 11.24
C ILE A 12 -1.85 11.76 11.10
N ILE A 13 -3.01 11.10 11.21
CA ILE A 13 -3.13 9.64 11.06
C ILE A 13 -2.70 9.23 9.64
N THR A 14 -3.15 9.95 8.62
CA THR A 14 -2.81 9.66 7.23
C THR A 14 -1.31 9.80 6.98
N LEU A 15 -0.67 10.84 7.52
CA LEU A 15 0.78 11.05 7.43
C LEU A 15 1.58 9.93 8.11
N ILE A 16 1.21 9.55 9.34
CA ILE A 16 1.86 8.45 10.07
C ILE A 16 1.77 7.16 9.25
N LEU A 17 0.61 6.88 8.68
CA LEU A 17 0.40 5.68 7.87
C LEU A 17 1.21 5.70 6.56
N ILE A 18 1.38 6.86 5.93
CA ILE A 18 2.27 7.01 4.75
C ILE A 18 3.71 6.71 5.14
N ILE A 19 4.20 7.29 6.23
CA ILE A 19 5.57 7.07 6.71
C ILE A 19 5.80 5.58 6.99
N LEU A 20 4.87 4.94 7.71
CA LEU A 20 4.95 3.51 8.01
C LEU A 20 4.96 2.65 6.74
N GLN A 21 4.18 3.03 5.73
CA GLN A 21 4.14 2.33 4.44
C GLN A 21 5.42 2.51 3.64
N ILE A 22 6.00 3.71 3.61
CA ILE A 22 7.30 3.97 2.98
C ILE A 22 8.39 3.09 3.63
N ILE A 23 8.41 3.04 4.97
CA ILE A 23 9.34 2.17 5.71
C ILE A 23 9.13 0.70 5.31
N THR A 24 7.88 0.25 5.23
CA THR A 24 7.53 -1.13 4.86
C THR A 24 7.99 -1.46 3.43
N VAL A 25 7.76 -0.56 2.46
CA VAL A 25 8.24 -0.71 1.08
C VAL A 25 9.77 -0.79 1.04
N TYR A 26 10.44 0.09 1.78
CA TYR A 26 11.90 0.11 1.86
C TYR A 26 12.46 -1.20 2.41
N PHE A 27 11.86 -1.75 3.48
CA PHE A 27 12.23 -3.05 4.02
C PHE A 27 11.99 -4.18 3.00
N ALA A 28 10.82 -4.21 2.36
CA ALA A 28 10.52 -5.21 1.32
C ALA A 28 11.53 -5.16 0.16
N TYR A 29 11.91 -3.95 -0.26
CA TYR A 29 12.95 -3.72 -1.26
C TYR A 29 14.33 -4.22 -0.81
N MET A 30 14.73 -3.90 0.42
CA MET A 30 16.01 -4.33 0.97
C MET A 30 16.09 -5.86 1.06
N ILE A 31 15.00 -6.51 1.49
CA ILE A 31 14.91 -7.97 1.54
C ILE A 31 14.98 -8.57 0.12
N ASN A 32 14.26 -7.99 -0.85
CA ASN A 32 14.34 -8.43 -2.24
C ASN A 32 15.77 -8.40 -2.77
N LYS A 33 16.50 -7.31 -2.49
CA LYS A 33 17.90 -7.14 -2.90
C LYS A 33 18.80 -8.19 -2.24
N LYS A 34 18.62 -8.48 -0.94
CA LYS A 34 19.42 -9.48 -0.22
C LYS A 34 19.12 -10.92 -0.61
N LEU A 35 17.87 -11.25 -0.93
CA LEU A 35 17.43 -12.61 -1.30
C LEU A 35 17.50 -12.90 -2.81
N GLY A 36 18.20 -12.05 -3.58
CA GLY A 36 18.52 -12.29 -4.98
C GLY A 36 17.39 -12.05 -5.97
N GLY A 37 16.57 -11.01 -5.78
CA GLY A 37 15.61 -10.57 -6.80
C GLY A 37 14.46 -11.55 -7.04
N ALA A 38 13.89 -12.11 -5.96
CA ALA A 38 12.72 -12.98 -6.10
C ALA A 38 11.54 -12.16 -6.64
N ARG A 39 11.01 -12.55 -7.81
CA ARG A 39 9.82 -11.94 -8.45
C ARG A 39 8.66 -11.72 -7.46
N PHE A 40 8.56 -12.57 -6.43
CA PHE A 40 7.53 -12.50 -5.39
C PHE A 40 7.64 -11.28 -4.45
N TRP A 41 8.85 -10.85 -4.12
CA TRP A 41 9.03 -9.60 -3.37
C TRP A 41 8.65 -8.39 -4.21
N MET A 42 8.83 -8.46 -5.54
CA MET A 42 8.39 -7.40 -6.45
C MET A 42 6.87 -7.23 -6.41
N LEU A 43 6.11 -8.33 -6.31
CA LEU A 43 4.65 -8.28 -6.15
C LEU A 43 4.23 -7.61 -4.83
N ILE A 44 4.93 -7.89 -3.73
CA ILE A 44 4.69 -7.25 -2.43
C ILE A 44 5.01 -5.75 -2.50
N ILE A 45 6.12 -5.37 -3.14
CA ILE A 45 6.48 -3.96 -3.34
C ILE A 45 5.41 -3.25 -4.15
N ILE A 46 4.96 -3.84 -5.27
CA ILE A 46 3.89 -3.28 -6.10
C ILE A 46 2.59 -3.12 -5.29
N ALA A 47 2.21 -4.13 -4.50
CA ALA A 47 1.03 -4.05 -3.64
C ALA A 47 1.12 -2.86 -2.66
N LEU A 48 2.26 -2.71 -1.99
CA LEU A 48 2.47 -1.62 -1.05
C LEU A 48 2.48 -0.25 -1.75
N SER A 49 3.07 -0.15 -2.94
CA SER A 49 3.04 1.06 -3.77
C SER A 49 1.62 1.47 -4.15
N VAL A 50 0.75 0.50 -4.50
CA VAL A 50 -0.67 0.76 -4.81
C VAL A 50 -1.40 1.39 -3.62
N ILE A 51 -1.12 0.96 -2.38
CA ILE A 51 -1.69 1.60 -1.20
C ILE A 51 -1.16 3.02 -1.00
N ILE A 52 0.13 3.28 -1.26
CA ILE A 52 0.68 4.64 -1.17
C ILE A 52 -0.05 5.57 -2.14
N VAL A 53 -0.30 5.13 -3.37
CA VAL A 53 -1.08 5.89 -4.35
C VAL A 53 -2.48 6.22 -3.82
N ARG A 54 -3.18 5.26 -3.20
CA ARG A 54 -4.49 5.51 -2.56
C ARG A 54 -4.42 6.53 -1.42
N ARG A 55 -3.32 6.58 -0.66
CA ARG A 55 -3.17 7.60 0.39
C ARG A 55 -2.92 8.97 -0.21
N ILE A 56 -2.19 9.05 -1.31
CA ILE A 56 -2.01 10.30 -2.06
C ILE A 56 -3.36 10.78 -2.61
N THR A 57 -4.19 9.91 -3.19
CA THR A 57 -5.54 10.30 -3.64
C THR A 57 -6.41 10.81 -2.50
N THR A 58 -6.35 10.14 -1.33
CA THR A 58 -7.05 10.60 -0.11
C THR A 58 -6.61 12.01 0.29
N ILE A 59 -5.30 12.32 0.26
CA ILE A 59 -4.79 13.66 0.55
C ILE A 59 -5.29 14.67 -0.49
N LEU A 60 -5.24 14.33 -1.78
CA LEU A 60 -5.71 15.23 -2.84
C LEU A 60 -7.20 15.56 -2.73
N ILE A 61 -8.01 14.61 -2.26
CA ILE A 61 -9.43 14.83 -1.95
C ILE A 61 -9.58 15.76 -0.74
N LEU A 62 -8.79 15.56 0.33
CA LEU A 62 -8.82 16.42 1.53
C LEU A 62 -8.46 17.88 1.24
N PHE A 63 -7.56 18.12 0.27
CA PHE A 63 -7.20 19.47 -0.18
C PHE A 63 -8.10 20.00 -1.31
N GLU A 64 -9.22 19.32 -1.60
CA GLU A 64 -10.19 19.67 -2.65
C GLU A 64 -9.55 19.83 -4.05
N VAL A 65 -8.38 19.24 -4.28
CA VAL A 65 -7.68 19.23 -5.58
C VAL A 65 -8.44 18.33 -6.57
N ILE A 66 -9.07 17.28 -6.06
CA ILE A 66 -9.86 16.32 -6.83
C ILE A 66 -11.22 16.15 -6.17
N THR A 67 -12.29 16.27 -6.94
CA THR A 67 -13.64 15.95 -6.48
C THR A 67 -13.93 14.47 -6.76
N PRO A 68 -14.16 13.63 -5.73
CA PRO A 68 -14.36 12.20 -5.94
C PRO A 68 -15.72 11.94 -6.59
N GLY A 69 -15.69 11.49 -7.84
CA GLY A 69 -16.88 10.95 -8.53
C GLY A 69 -17.21 9.51 -8.12
N PRO A 70 -18.37 8.98 -8.54
CA PRO A 70 -18.80 7.61 -8.23
C PRO A 70 -17.77 6.55 -8.65
N LEU A 71 -17.16 6.72 -9.82
CA LEU A 71 -16.10 5.87 -10.34
C LEU A 71 -14.84 5.90 -9.47
N ILE A 72 -14.40 7.10 -9.04
CA ILE A 72 -13.22 7.26 -8.18
C ILE A 72 -13.45 6.57 -6.83
N ASN A 73 -14.63 6.75 -6.25
CA ASN A 73 -15.01 6.09 -4.99
C ASN A 73 -15.05 4.56 -5.10
N GLN A 74 -15.49 4.00 -6.23
CA GLN A 74 -15.44 2.56 -6.47
C GLN A 74 -14.00 2.05 -6.60
N ILE A 75 -13.16 2.78 -7.32
CA ILE A 75 -11.72 2.46 -7.47
C ILE A 75 -11.03 2.43 -6.10
N ASP A 76 -11.20 3.49 -5.30
CA ASP A 76 -10.52 3.62 -4.01
C ASP A 76 -11.02 2.63 -2.95
N ASN A 77 -12.31 2.29 -2.95
CA ASN A 77 -12.90 1.45 -1.90
C ASN A 77 -13.01 -0.03 -2.24
N ILE A 78 -13.03 -0.41 -3.52
CA ILE A 78 -13.23 -1.80 -3.95
C ILE A 78 -12.01 -2.32 -4.70
N TYR A 79 -11.66 -1.68 -5.81
CA TYR A 79 -10.64 -2.22 -6.72
C TYR A 79 -9.24 -2.16 -6.12
N ILE A 80 -8.85 -1.03 -5.50
CA ILE A 80 -7.53 -0.91 -4.87
C ILE A 80 -7.31 -1.95 -3.76
N PRO A 81 -8.22 -2.11 -2.77
CA PRO A 81 -8.07 -3.15 -1.75
C PRO A 81 -7.96 -4.56 -2.35
N LEU A 82 -8.78 -4.89 -3.35
CA LEU A 82 -8.73 -6.20 -4.01
C LEU A 82 -7.39 -6.45 -4.69
N ILE A 83 -6.89 -5.47 -5.45
CA ILE A 83 -5.59 -5.53 -6.12
C ILE A 83 -4.47 -5.69 -5.10
N PHE A 84 -4.51 -4.95 -3.99
CA PHE A 84 -3.56 -5.09 -2.90
C PHE A 84 -3.53 -6.51 -2.33
N TRP A 85 -4.69 -7.05 -1.95
CA TRP A 85 -4.78 -8.38 -1.37
C TRP A 85 -4.36 -9.47 -2.35
N ALA A 86 -4.70 -9.34 -3.63
CA ALA A 86 -4.29 -10.28 -4.67
C ALA A 86 -2.75 -10.32 -4.81
N PHE A 87 -2.09 -9.16 -4.92
CA PHE A 87 -0.63 -9.10 -5.05
C PHE A 87 0.09 -9.52 -3.78
N MET A 88 -0.42 -9.14 -2.60
CA MET A 88 0.11 -9.61 -1.32
C MET A 88 0.01 -11.14 -1.20
N GLY A 89 -1.15 -11.71 -1.51
CA GLY A 89 -1.37 -13.15 -1.45
C GLY A 89 -0.45 -13.91 -2.41
N LEU A 90 -0.34 -13.47 -3.66
CA LEU A 90 0.55 -14.07 -4.65
C LEU A 90 2.03 -13.95 -4.26
N GLY A 91 2.44 -12.78 -3.74
CA GLY A 91 3.79 -12.56 -3.24
C GLY A 91 4.12 -13.46 -2.06
N MET A 92 3.25 -13.52 -1.05
CA MET A 92 3.43 -14.37 0.13
C MET A 92 3.44 -15.86 -0.23
N TYR A 93 2.53 -16.32 -1.10
CA TYR A 93 2.48 -17.70 -1.56
C TYR A 93 3.76 -18.10 -2.30
N GLY A 94 4.26 -17.22 -3.18
CA GLY A 94 5.51 -17.44 -3.88
C GLY A 94 6.72 -17.50 -2.96
N LEU A 95 6.77 -16.64 -1.94
CA LEU A 95 7.80 -16.69 -0.90
C LEU A 95 7.75 -17.97 -0.08
N TYR A 96 6.55 -18.39 0.35
CA TYR A 96 6.35 -19.63 1.08
C TYR A 96 6.87 -20.85 0.28
N ASN A 97 6.53 -20.91 -1.01
CA ASN A 97 7.00 -21.99 -1.88
C ASN A 97 8.51 -21.97 -2.10
N LYS A 98 9.13 -20.79 -2.21
CA LYS A 98 10.59 -20.66 -2.32
C LYS A 98 11.26 -21.17 -1.04
N LEU A 99 10.81 -20.71 0.12
CA LEU A 99 11.33 -21.14 1.43
C LEU A 99 11.15 -22.65 1.67
N LYS A 100 10.07 -23.24 1.18
CA LYS A 100 9.83 -24.68 1.25
C LYS A 100 10.79 -25.47 0.36
N LYS A 101 11.15 -24.95 -0.81
CA LYS A 101 12.13 -25.58 -1.72
C LYS A 101 13.54 -25.47 -1.19
N ASP A 102 13.93 -24.32 -0.63
CA ASP A 102 15.28 -24.09 -0.09
C ASP A 102 15.58 -24.91 1.19
N LYS A 103 14.55 -25.50 1.81
CA LYS A 103 14.67 -26.40 2.98
C LYS A 103 14.79 -27.88 2.63
N LYS A 104 14.63 -28.26 1.36
CA LYS A 104 14.80 -29.65 0.87
C LYS A 104 16.16 -29.81 0.22
#